data_AF-A0A240UI37-F1
#
_entry.id   AF-A0A240UI37-F1
#
_cell.length_a   1.000
_cell.length_b   1.000
_cell.length_c   1.000
_cell.angle_alpha   90.00
_cell.angle_beta   90.00
_cell.angle_gamma   90.00
#
_symmetry.space_group_name_H-M   'P 1'
#
loop_
_entity.id
_entity.type
_entity.pdbx_description
1 polymer ?
#
loop_
_entity_poly.entity_id
_entity_poly.type
_entity_poly.pdbx_seq_one_letter_code
_entity_poly.pdbx_strand_id
1 'polypeptide(L)' 'MAFKNWNVRVHLKTGSVHLGQVGEENEALARCAALSKFGIPEDEDADPNRRGIRDDDEFDVTPA' A
#
# COMPACT_ATOMS: atom_id res chain seq x y z
N MET A 1 -7.42 7.51 21.16
CA MET A 1 -6.69 6.91 20.04
C MET A 1 -6.65 7.93 18.93
N ALA A 2 -5.47 8.47 18.62
CA ALA A 2 -5.31 9.52 17.60
C ALA A 2 -4.88 8.84 16.30
N PHE A 3 -5.82 8.67 15.38
CA PHE A 3 -5.53 8.15 14.05
C PHE A 3 -4.71 9.16 13.27
N LYS A 4 -3.61 8.70 12.67
CA LYS A 4 -2.79 9.49 11.76
C LYS A 4 -3.06 9.02 10.35
N ASN A 5 -3.02 9.94 9.40
CA ASN A 5 -3.06 9.56 8.00
C ASN A 5 -1.65 9.12 7.57
N TRP A 6 -1.59 8.03 6.82
CA TRP A 6 -0.36 7.46 6.28
C TRP A 6 -0.50 7.34 4.78
N ASN A 7 0.42 7.96 4.04
CA ASN A 7 0.60 7.79 2.61
C ASN A 7 1.16 6.41 2.31
N VAL A 8 0.49 5.67 1.42
CA VAL A 8 0.91 4.35 0.96
C VAL A 8 1.55 4.47 -0.42
N ARG A 9 2.81 4.12 -0.54
CA ARG A 9 3.55 4.13 -1.81
C ARG A 9 4.11 2.75 -2.09
N VAL A 10 3.92 2.27 -3.30
CA VAL A 10 4.49 1.01 -3.78
C VAL A 10 5.66 1.33 -4.72
N HIS A 11 6.74 0.58 -4.58
CA HIS A 11 7.94 0.68 -5.40
C HIS A 11 7.88 -0.39 -6.48
N LEU A 12 7.33 -0.02 -7.64
CA LEU A 12 7.31 -0.87 -8.81
C LEU A 12 8.64 -0.76 -9.56
N LYS A 13 8.94 -1.74 -10.42
CA LYS A 13 10.10 -1.69 -11.33
C LYS A 13 10.13 -0.44 -12.23
N THR A 14 8.96 0.16 -12.48
CA THR A 14 8.79 1.37 -13.29
C THR A 14 8.86 2.67 -12.46
N GLY A 15 8.94 2.57 -11.13
CA GLY A 15 9.04 3.70 -10.21
C GLY A 15 8.10 3.58 -9.00
N SER A 16 8.19 4.55 -8.10
CA SER A 16 7.32 4.63 -6.93
C SER A 16 5.96 5.23 -7.30
N VAL A 17 4.88 4.52 -7.01
CA VAL A 17 3.50 4.94 -7.27
C VAL A 17 2.78 5.18 -5.94
N HIS A 18 2.14 6.34 -5.82
CA HIS A 18 1.25 6.64 -4.72
C HIS A 18 -0.09 5.94 -4.94
N LEU A 19 -0.45 5.01 -4.04
CA LEU A 19 -1.69 4.25 -4.11
C LEU A 19 -2.84 4.94 -3.37
N GLY A 20 -2.55 5.58 -2.24
CA GLY A 20 -3.53 6.34 -1.47
C GLY A 20 -3.09 6.59 -0.05
N GLN A 21 -4.07 6.72 0.86
CA GLN A 21 -3.85 6.96 2.28
C GLN A 21 -4.66 6.00 3.16
N VAL A 22 -4.12 5.65 4.32
CA VAL A 22 -4.79 4.88 5.37
C VAL A 22 -4.78 5.67 6.69
N GLY A 23 -5.84 5.55 7.48
CA GLY A 23 -5.97 6.21 8.78
C GLY A 23 -5.69 5.23 9.89
N GLU A 24 -4.46 5.23 10.42
CA GLU A 24 -4.00 4.23 11.39
C GLU A 24 -3.21 4.88 12.52
N GLU A 25 -3.14 4.19 13.67
CA GLU A 25 -2.50 4.74 14.87
C GLU A 25 -0.96 4.69 14.80
N ASN A 26 -0.43 3.66 14.15
CA ASN A 26 1.02 3.43 14.03
C ASN A 26 1.38 2.86 12.65
N GLU A 27 2.68 2.89 12.34
CA GLU A 27 3.22 2.46 11.05
C GLU A 27 2.93 0.98 10.75
N ALA A 28 3.04 0.11 11.76
CA ALA A 28 2.79 -1.33 11.59
C ALA A 28 1.34 -1.62 11.20
N LEU A 29 0.38 -0.95 11.84
CA LEU A 29 -1.04 -1.02 11.50
C LEU A 29 -1.30 -0.39 10.13
N ALA A 30 -0.67 0.75 9.83
CA ALA A 30 -0.73 1.39 8.51
C ALA A 30 -0.26 0.45 7.41
N ARG A 31 0.80 -0.32 7.65
CA ARG A 31 1.33 -1.30 6.70
C ARG A 31 0.35 -2.46 6.47
N CYS A 32 -0.23 -3.01 7.54
CA CYS A 32 -1.25 -4.06 7.43
C CYS A 32 -2.53 -3.55 6.74
N ALA A 33 -3.01 -2.37 7.11
CA ALA A 33 -4.18 -1.75 6.49
C ALA A 33 -3.92 -1.42 5.01
N ALA A 34 -2.71 -0.97 4.68
CA ALA A 34 -2.28 -0.74 3.31
C ALA A 34 -2.33 -2.03 2.48
N LEU A 35 -1.76 -3.13 2.98
CA LEU A 35 -1.86 -4.45 2.31
C LEU A 35 -3.30 -4.92 2.20
N SER A 36 -4.11 -4.78 3.25
CA SER A 36 -5.51 -5.21 3.18
C SER A 36 -6.36 -4.37 2.22
N LYS A 37 -6.02 -3.10 2.01
CA LYS A 37 -6.80 -2.16 1.19
C LYS A 37 -6.31 -2.08 -0.25
N PHE A 38 -4.99 -2.16 -0.45
CA PHE A 38 -4.32 -1.98 -1.74
C PHE A 38 -3.56 -3.23 -2.20
N GLY A 39 -3.50 -4.28 -1.39
CA GLY A 39 -2.91 -5.56 -1.77
C GLY A 39 -3.70 -6.20 -2.90
N ILE A 40 -2.98 -6.69 -3.90
CA ILE A 40 -3.53 -7.44 -5.02
C ILE A 40 -3.22 -8.91 -4.75
N PRO A 41 -4.23 -9.76 -4.54
CA PRO A 41 -4.00 -11.21 -4.43
C PRO A 41 -3.56 -11.76 -5.79
N GLU A 42 -2.74 -12.80 -5.79
CA GLU A 42 -2.20 -13.44 -7.01
C GLU A 42 -3.30 -13.86 -8.01
N ASP A 43 -4.48 -14.24 -7.52
CA ASP A 43 -5.65 -14.58 -8.35
C ASP A 43 -6.26 -13.39 -9.12
N GLU A 44 -6.05 -12.15 -8.65
CA GLU A 44 -6.50 -10.91 -9.31
C GLU A 44 -5.37 -10.19 -10.09
N ASP A 45 -4.17 -10.75 -10.14
CA ASP A 45 -3.02 -10.22 -10.91
C ASP A 45 -3.14 -10.46 -12.43
N ALA A 46 -4.34 -10.78 -12.91
CA ALA A 46 -4.63 -10.91 -14.33
C ALA A 46 -4.54 -9.58 -15.08
N ASP A 47 -4.60 -8.44 -14.37
CA ASP A 47 -4.52 -7.11 -14.97
C ASP A 47 -3.19 -6.42 -14.65
N PRO A 48 -2.23 -6.40 -15.60
CA PRO A 48 -0.91 -5.82 -15.39
C PRO A 48 -0.94 -4.30 -15.18
N ASN A 49 -2.07 -3.63 -15.44
CA ASN A 49 -2.24 -2.20 -15.20
C ASN A 49 -2.88 -1.88 -13.83
N ARG A 50 -3.28 -2.89 -13.06
CA ARG A 50 -3.87 -2.67 -11.74
C ARG A 50 -2.82 -2.10 -10.80
N ARG A 51 -3.11 -0.92 -10.27
CA ARG A 51 -2.24 -0.22 -9.31
C ARG A 51 -2.52 -0.77 -7.92
N GLY A 52 -1.58 -1.49 -7.35
CA GLY A 52 -1.66 -2.03 -6.00
C GLY A 52 -0.32 -2.61 -5.53
N ILE A 53 -0.36 -3.31 -4.40
CA ILE A 53 0.81 -3.92 -3.76
C ILE A 53 0.74 -5.43 -4.03
N ARG A 54 1.71 -5.97 -4.77
CA ARG A 54 1.89 -7.42 -4.90
C ARG A 54 2.74 -7.97 -3.76
N ASP A 55 2.71 -9.27 -3.53
CA ASP A 55 3.58 -9.93 -2.54
C ASP A 55 5.08 -9.69 -2.81
N ASP A 56 5.48 -9.51 -4.07
CA ASP A 56 6.87 -9.20 -4.46
C ASP A 56 7.18 -7.70 -4.49
N ASP A 57 6.17 -6.83 -4.38
CA ASP A 57 6.39 -5.39 -4.44
C ASP A 57 6.84 -4.84 -3.08
N GLU A 58 7.93 -4.09 -3.08
CA GLU A 58 8.36 -3.32 -1.92
C GLU A 58 7.45 -2.09 -1.78
N PHE A 59 6.95 -1.81 -0.58
CA PHE A 59 6.09 -0.65 -0.35
C PHE A 59 6.35 -0.04 1.02
N ASP A 60 6.13 1.26 1.08
CA ASP A 60 6.36 2.08 2.27
C ASP A 60 5.09 2.83 2.67
N VAL A 61 4.93 2.97 3.98
CA VAL A 61 3.89 3.79 4.59
C VAL A 61 4.55 4.94 5.35
N THR A 62 4.25 6.17 4.94
CA THR A 62 4.84 7.38 5.52
C THR A 62 3.74 8.28 6.08
N PRO A 63 3.97 9.04 7.16
CA PRO A 63 2.97 9.98 7.66
C PRO A 63 2.55 10.97 6.56
N ALA A 64 1.26 11.33 6.54
CA ALA A 64 0.69 12.30 5.62
C ALA A 64 1.07 13.75 5.93
#